data_AF-A0A522AQ08-F1
#
_entry.id   AF-A0A522AQ08-F1
#
_cell.length_a   1.000
_cell.length_b   1.000
_cell.length_c   1.000
_cell.angle_alpha   90.00
_cell.angle_beta   90.00
_cell.angle_gamma   90.00
#
_symmetry.space_group_name_H-M   'P 1'
#
loop_
_entity.id
_entity.type
_entity.pdbx_description
1 polymer ?
#
loop_
_entity_poly.entity_id
_entity_poly.type
_entity_poly.pdbx_seq_one_letter_code
_entity_poly.pdbx_strand_id
1 'polypeptide(L)' 'MTSEAGGASRPEGAKALQGPDAEAAQRVLAGDGRGYILQPWQVAYLFALVEGRQGVVPPGCGVGKGWLDARLQEAREAG' A
#
# COMPACT_ATOMS: atom_id res chain seq x y z
N MET A 1 -30.30 -32.45 -20.79
CA MET A 1 -28.87 -32.16 -20.99
C MET A 1 -28.71 -30.66 -20.84
N THR A 2 -28.52 -30.18 -19.62
CA THR A 2 -28.36 -28.76 -19.29
C THR A 2 -26.89 -28.41 -19.32
N SER A 3 -26.49 -27.57 -20.28
CA SER A 3 -25.16 -26.99 -20.37
C SER A 3 -24.96 -26.00 -19.23
N GLU A 4 -23.99 -26.28 -18.35
CA GLU A 4 -23.57 -25.33 -17.33
C GLU A 4 -22.73 -24.23 -17.99
N ALA A 5 -23.30 -23.03 -18.02
CA ALA A 5 -22.56 -21.83 -18.33
C ALA A 5 -21.57 -21.59 -17.18
N GLY A 6 -20.29 -21.92 -17.41
CA GLY A 6 -19.17 -21.58 -16.56
C GLY A 6 -18.96 -20.07 -16.54
N GLY A 7 -19.80 -19.35 -15.80
CA GLY A 7 -19.53 -17.99 -15.36
C GLY A 7 -18.47 -18.06 -14.28
N ALA A 8 -17.20 -17.91 -14.68
CA ALA A 8 -16.14 -17.62 -13.72
C ALA A 8 -16.45 -16.27 -13.08
N SER A 9 -17.09 -16.31 -11.91
CA SER A 9 -17.29 -15.14 -11.06
C SER A 9 -15.92 -14.53 -10.78
N ARG A 10 -15.62 -13.44 -11.49
CA ARG A 10 -14.47 -12.58 -11.21
C ARG A 10 -14.59 -12.19 -9.73
N PRO A 11 -13.59 -12.48 -8.88
CA PRO A 11 -13.70 -12.12 -7.48
C PRO A 11 -13.89 -10.61 -7.39
N GLU A 12 -14.97 -10.22 -6.72
CA GLU A 12 -15.42 -8.85 -6.47
C GLU A 12 -14.49 -8.16 -5.44
N GLY A 13 -13.18 -8.25 -5.66
CA GLY A 13 -12.14 -7.81 -4.73
C GLY A 13 -11.15 -6.82 -5.33
N ALA A 14 -11.30 -6.44 -6.60
CA ALA A 14 -10.51 -5.39 -7.23
C ALA A 14 -11.32 -4.09 -7.33
N LYS A 15 -11.87 -3.61 -6.20
CA LYS A 15 -12.09 -2.17 -6.11
C LYS A 15 -10.70 -1.55 -6.18
N ALA A 16 -10.42 -0.80 -7.24
CA ALA A 16 -9.30 0.13 -7.24
C ALA A 16 -9.55 1.11 -6.09
N LEU A 17 -9.05 0.78 -4.90
CA LEU A 17 -9.16 1.63 -3.71
C LEU A 17 -8.09 2.72 -3.83
N GLN A 18 -8.34 3.67 -4.71
CA GLN A 18 -7.64 4.95 -4.73
C GLN A 18 -8.16 5.79 -3.57
N GLY A 19 -7.73 5.44 -2.36
CA GLY A 19 -7.94 6.25 -1.16
C GLY A 19 -6.73 7.16 -0.91
N PRO A 20 -6.88 8.18 -0.05
CA PRO A 20 -5.78 9.11 0.28
C PRO A 20 -4.53 8.38 0.80
N ASP A 21 -4.70 7.22 1.46
CA ASP A 21 -3.58 6.38 1.91
C ASP A 21 -2.81 5.70 0.78
N ALA A 22 -3.51 5.27 -0.28
CA ALA A 22 -2.87 4.64 -1.43
C ALA A 22 -2.06 5.68 -2.22
N GLU A 23 -2.60 6.89 -2.42
CA GLU A 23 -1.87 7.98 -3.07
C GLU A 23 -0.67 8.45 -2.26
N ALA A 24 -0.84 8.65 -0.95
CA ALA A 24 0.25 9.01 -0.07
C ALA A 24 1.36 7.95 -0.09
N ALA A 25 1.01 6.66 -0.04
CA ALA A 25 1.97 5.57 -0.13
C ALA A 25 2.73 5.56 -1.47
N GLN A 26 2.06 5.81 -2.60
CA GLN A 26 2.72 5.95 -3.91
C GLN A 26 3.71 7.12 -3.94
N ARG A 27 3.35 8.27 -3.37
CA ARG A 27 4.24 9.44 -3.27
C ARG A 27 5.48 9.13 -2.42
N VAL A 28 5.30 8.42 -1.30
CA VAL A 28 6.44 8.00 -0.46
C VAL A 28 7.32 6.99 -1.20
N LEU A 29 6.74 6.00 -1.89
CA LEU A 29 7.52 5.05 -2.70
C LEU A 29 8.32 5.75 -3.80
N ALA A 30 7.78 6.79 -4.43
CA ALA A 30 8.46 7.53 -5.50
C ALA A 30 9.71 8.28 -5.03
N GLY A 31 9.81 8.58 -3.73
CA GLY A 31 10.95 9.24 -3.10
C GLY A 31 12.11 8.29 -2.71
N ASP A 32 11.86 6.98 -2.70
CA ASP A 32 12.87 5.97 -2.38
C ASP A 32 14.02 6.00 -3.42
N GLY A 33 15.25 5.90 -2.94
CA GLY A 33 16.46 6.00 -3.77
C GLY A 33 16.84 7.43 -4.19
N ARG A 34 16.02 8.44 -3.88
CA ARG A 34 16.30 9.86 -4.23
C ARG A 34 16.38 10.78 -3.01
N GLY A 35 15.36 10.76 -2.15
CA GLY A 35 15.32 11.59 -0.94
C GLY A 35 15.63 10.81 0.35
N TYR A 36 15.44 9.49 0.31
CA TYR A 36 15.67 8.57 1.43
C TYR A 36 15.78 7.15 0.88
N ILE A 37 16.22 6.22 1.74
CA ILE A 37 16.25 4.79 1.44
C ILE A 37 15.28 4.09 2.39
N LEU A 38 14.28 3.42 1.83
CA LEU A 38 13.31 2.65 2.59
C LEU A 38 13.88 1.28 2.97
N GLN A 39 13.56 0.83 4.18
CA GLN A 39 13.80 -0.54 4.60
C GLN A 39 12.82 -1.48 3.89
N PRO A 40 13.19 -2.76 3.66
CA PRO A 40 12.32 -3.72 2.99
C PRO A 40 10.93 -3.84 3.62
N TRP A 41 10.83 -3.78 4.96
CA TRP A 41 9.54 -3.85 5.65
C TRP A 41 8.68 -2.59 5.42
N GLN A 42 9.30 -1.41 5.27
CA GLN A 42 8.59 -0.16 4.97
C GLN A 42 8.06 -0.19 3.53
N VAL A 43 8.85 -0.69 2.59
CA VAL A 43 8.41 -0.90 1.20
C VAL A 43 7.20 -1.83 1.15
N ALA A 44 7.27 -2.99 1.82
CA ALA A 44 6.16 -3.94 1.88
C ALA A 44 4.90 -3.33 2.54
N TYR A 45 5.09 -2.54 3.60
CA TYR A 45 4.01 -1.80 4.27
C TYR A 45 3.31 -0.84 3.30
N LEU A 46 4.09 -0.05 2.56
CA LEU A 46 3.57 0.92 1.60
C LEU A 46 2.86 0.26 0.42
N PHE A 47 3.42 -0.84 -0.14
CA PHE A 47 2.75 -1.60 -1.19
C PHE A 47 1.41 -2.16 -0.73
N ALA A 48 1.31 -2.65 0.52
CA ALA A 48 0.03 -3.08 1.06
C ALA A 48 -1.00 -1.93 1.04
N LEU A 49 -0.61 -0.71 1.45
CA LEU A 49 -1.50 0.45 1.39
C LEU A 49 -1.90 0.82 -0.05
N VAL A 50 -0.97 0.76 -1.01
CA VAL A 50 -1.25 1.00 -2.44
C VAL A 50 -2.28 0.01 -2.98
N GLU A 51 -2.24 -1.23 -2.52
CA GLU A 51 -3.20 -2.28 -2.86
C GLU A 51 -4.52 -2.18 -2.07
N GLY A 52 -4.69 -1.16 -1.22
CA GLY A 52 -5.86 -0.99 -0.37
C GLY A 52 -5.92 -1.98 0.80
N ARG A 53 -4.80 -2.63 1.14
CA ARG A 53 -4.65 -3.52 2.29
C ARG A 53 -4.05 -2.76 3.48
N GLN A 54 -4.22 -3.32 4.68
CA GLN A 54 -3.57 -2.78 5.87
C GLN A 54 -2.06 -3.04 5.83
N GLY A 55 -1.26 -1.99 6.01
CA GLY A 55 0.18 -2.13 6.23
C GLY A 55 0.47 -2.78 7.58
N VAL A 56 1.36 -3.76 7.61
CA VAL A 56 1.76 -4.50 8.83
C VAL A 56 3.24 -4.31 9.09
N VAL A 57 3.59 -4.06 10.36
CA VAL A 57 4.99 -4.07 10.82
C VAL A 57 5.29 -5.49 11.33
N PRO A 58 6.24 -6.22 10.71
CA PRO A 58 6.60 -7.55 11.19
C PRO A 58 7.18 -7.51 12.62
N PRO A 59 7.03 -8.59 13.40
CA PRO A 59 7.67 -8.70 14.71
C PRO A 59 9.20 -8.51 14.63
N GLY A 60 9.77 -7.76 15.57
CA GLY A 60 11.21 -7.43 15.56
C GLY A 60 11.63 -6.38 14.53
N CYS A 61 10.72 -5.92 13.67
CA CYS A 61 10.89 -4.73 12.84
C CYS A 61 10.22 -3.52 13.51
N GLY A 62 10.30 -2.34 12.87
CA GLY A 62 9.54 -1.15 13.29
C GLY A 62 10.39 0.01 13.78
N VAL A 63 11.71 -0.16 13.91
CA VAL A 63 12.62 0.99 13.97
C VAL A 63 12.41 1.83 12.71
N GLY A 64 12.03 3.09 12.89
CA GLY A 64 11.65 3.98 11.80
C GLY A 64 10.14 3.98 11.43
N LYS A 65 9.26 3.31 12.20
CA LYS A 65 7.80 3.39 11.99
C LYS A 65 7.24 4.79 12.19
N GLY A 66 7.68 5.50 13.22
CA GLY A 66 7.29 6.91 13.42
C GLY A 66 7.73 7.83 12.28
N TRP A 67 8.92 7.59 11.72
CA TRP A 67 9.38 8.31 10.53
C TRP A 67 8.52 7.99 9.30
N LEU A 68 8.15 6.72 9.09
CA LEU A 68 7.28 6.31 7.99
C LEU A 68 5.90 6.95 8.13
N ASP A 69 5.35 6.99 9.34
CA ASP A 69 4.06 7.63 9.62
C ASP A 69 4.08 9.13 9.33
N ALA A 70 5.16 9.82 9.72
CA ALA A 70 5.34 11.23 9.39
C ALA A 70 5.40 11.47 7.88
N ARG A 71 6.15 10.65 7.13
CA ARG A 71 6.22 10.75 5.66
C ARG A 71 4.86 10.49 4.99
N LEU A 72 4.11 9.51 5.48
CA LEU A 72 2.75 9.25 4.99
C LEU A 72 1.83 10.43 5.28
N GLN A 73 1.93 11.04 6.47
CA GLN A 73 1.13 12.21 6.82
C GLN A 73 1.44 13.41 5.91
N GLU A 74 2.72 13.75 5.75
CA GLU A 74 3.15 14.82 4.85
C GLU A 74 2.68 14.59 3.40
N ALA A 75 2.73 13.33 2.92
CA ALA A 75 2.28 12.99 1.58
C ALA A 75 0.75 13.06 1.39
N ARG A 76 -0.04 12.94 2.47
CA ARG A 76 -1.49 13.19 2.46
C ARG A 76 -1.81 14.67 2.41
N GLU A 77 -1.07 15.49 3.14
CA GLU A 77 -1.28 16.95 3.23
C GLU A 77 -0.79 17.70 1.98
N ALA A 78 0.09 17.09 1.19
CA ALA A 78 0.61 17.66 -0.05
C ALA A 78 -0.30 17.46 -1.29
N GLY A 79 -1.43 16.76 -1.16
CA GLY A 79 -2.39 16.47 -2.23
C GLY A 79 -3.74 17.15 -2.01
#